data_AF-A0A5N6KBV4-F1
#
_entry.id   AF-A0A5N6KBV4-F1
#
_cell.length_a   1.000
_cell.length_b   1.000
_cell.length_c   1.000
_cell.angle_alpha   90.00
_cell.angle_beta   90.00
_cell.angle_gamma   90.00
#
_symmetry.space_group_name_H-M   'P 1'
#
loop_
_entity.id
_entity.type
_entity.pdbx_description
1 polymer ?
#
loop_
_entity_poly.entity_id
_entity_poly.type
_entity_poly.pdbx_seq_one_letter_code
_entity_poly.pdbx_strand_id
1 'polypeptide(L)'
;MSSTHATLGAAADDRKARLAKLKSLKRKQPADEIVAPESTRSPSPPASPDVAKLHLSGRNYDAEAKGPKLGFEAPPTLALEKPTLEQQAAEVEEEIRKKAEEDEQDDKGVDLFKLQPKKPNWDLKRDLEKKLEILNVRTENSIARLVRERIENAQKVAKLKAGKGSVNASEGGEEMGMEGVALVEGVKLREKEEEEEERREKEDEDLQ
;
A
#
# COMPACT_ATOMS: atom_id res chain seq x y z
N MET A 1 -73.17 -27.08 -34.94
CA MET A 1 -72.11 -27.80 -34.20
C MET A 1 -71.29 -28.79 -35.04
N SER A 2 -71.61 -29.07 -36.32
CA SER A 2 -70.88 -30.08 -37.13
C SER A 2 -69.62 -29.57 -37.85
N SER A 3 -69.51 -28.26 -38.12
CA SER A 3 -68.39 -27.68 -38.90
C SER A 3 -67.04 -27.70 -38.18
N THR A 4 -67.01 -27.61 -36.84
CA THR A 4 -65.77 -27.56 -36.06
C THR A 4 -65.00 -28.88 -36.09
N HIS A 5 -65.71 -30.02 -36.14
CA HIS A 5 -65.08 -31.34 -36.22
C HIS A 5 -64.41 -31.60 -37.57
N ALA A 6 -64.94 -31.04 -38.66
CA ALA A 6 -64.34 -31.12 -39.98
C ALA A 6 -63.00 -30.35 -40.07
N THR A 7 -62.94 -29.16 -39.46
CA THR A 7 -61.70 -28.34 -39.40
C THR A 7 -60.60 -29.02 -38.60
N LEU A 8 -60.92 -29.67 -37.48
CA LEU A 8 -59.95 -30.41 -36.67
C LEU A 8 -59.45 -31.67 -37.41
N GLY A 9 -60.32 -32.36 -38.16
CA GLY A 9 -59.94 -33.49 -39.01
C GLY A 9 -58.92 -33.08 -40.08
N ALA A 10 -59.19 -31.98 -40.80
CA ALA A 10 -58.29 -31.44 -41.82
C ALA A 10 -56.89 -31.09 -41.25
N ALA A 11 -56.85 -30.44 -40.08
CA ALA A 11 -55.58 -30.10 -39.43
C ALA A 11 -54.76 -31.33 -38.99
N ALA A 12 -55.43 -32.41 -38.57
CA ALA A 12 -54.77 -33.65 -38.19
C ALA A 12 -54.15 -34.35 -39.41
N ASP A 13 -54.84 -34.36 -40.55
CA ASP A 13 -54.36 -34.98 -41.77
C ASP A 13 -53.21 -34.19 -42.42
N ASP A 14 -53.24 -32.86 -42.34
CA ASP A 14 -52.10 -32.00 -42.73
C ASP A 14 -50.83 -32.27 -41.90
N ARG A 15 -50.98 -32.50 -40.60
CA ARG A 15 -49.86 -32.85 -39.72
C ARG A 15 -49.29 -34.22 -40.07
N LYS A 16 -50.15 -35.22 -40.34
CA LYS A 16 -49.70 -36.56 -40.78
C LYS A 16 -48.97 -36.48 -42.11
N ALA A 17 -49.46 -35.70 -43.07
CA ALA A 17 -48.83 -35.49 -44.36
C ALA A 17 -47.44 -34.82 -44.22
N ARG A 18 -47.31 -33.80 -43.37
CA ARG A 18 -46.01 -33.17 -43.06
C ARG A 18 -45.03 -34.16 -42.46
N LEU A 19 -45.45 -34.96 -41.48
CA LEU A 19 -44.58 -35.96 -40.86
C LEU A 19 -44.15 -37.06 -41.84
N ALA A 20 -45.04 -37.48 -42.74
CA ALA A 20 -44.70 -38.44 -43.79
C ALA A 20 -43.64 -37.88 -44.77
N LYS A 21 -43.76 -36.61 -45.16
CA LYS A 21 -42.75 -35.91 -45.98
C LYS A 21 -41.40 -35.81 -45.28
N LEU A 22 -41.37 -35.53 -43.98
CA LEU A 22 -40.11 -35.49 -43.21
C LEU A 22 -39.48 -36.88 -43.06
N LYS A 23 -40.29 -37.92 -42.88
CA LYS A 23 -39.81 -39.32 -42.84
C LYS A 23 -39.23 -39.76 -44.17
N SER A 24 -39.85 -39.39 -45.31
CA SER A 24 -39.30 -39.71 -46.62
C SER A 24 -38.01 -38.95 -46.91
N LEU A 25 -37.87 -37.70 -46.47
CA LEU A 25 -36.64 -36.92 -46.58
C LEU A 25 -35.48 -37.54 -45.78
N LYS A 26 -35.75 -37.99 -44.55
CA LYS A 26 -34.76 -38.70 -43.72
C LYS A 26 -34.33 -40.03 -44.33
N ARG A 27 -35.26 -40.76 -44.97
CA ARG A 27 -34.95 -42.03 -45.65
C ARG A 27 -34.30 -41.85 -47.03
N LYS A 28 -34.38 -40.65 -47.63
CA LYS A 28 -33.77 -40.29 -48.92
C LYS A 28 -32.34 -39.76 -48.81
N GLN A 29 -31.78 -39.63 -47.60
CA GLN A 29 -30.34 -39.43 -47.46
C GLN A 29 -29.68 -40.81 -47.53
N PRO A 30 -29.09 -41.22 -48.68
CA PRO A 30 -28.24 -42.40 -48.70
C PRO A 30 -27.02 -42.10 -47.83
N ALA A 31 -26.88 -42.86 -46.75
CA ALA A 31 -25.59 -43.06 -46.12
C ALA A 31 -24.80 -43.94 -47.09
N ASP A 32 -23.99 -43.30 -47.93
CA ASP A 32 -22.83 -43.81 -48.66
C ASP A 32 -22.78 -43.19 -50.07
N GLU A 33 -21.87 -42.22 -50.26
CA GLU A 33 -21.04 -42.09 -51.47
C GLU A 33 -19.86 -41.12 -51.24
N ILE A 34 -18.67 -41.71 -51.10
CA ILE A 34 -17.41 -41.35 -51.75
C ILE A 34 -16.63 -40.12 -51.24
N VAL A 35 -15.53 -40.44 -50.55
CA VAL A 35 -14.32 -39.64 -50.37
C VAL A 35 -13.64 -39.39 -51.73
N ALA A 36 -13.32 -38.13 -52.04
CA ALA A 36 -12.34 -37.73 -53.06
C ALA A 36 -11.46 -36.57 -52.52
N PRO A 37 -10.19 -36.45 -52.94
CA PRO A 37 -9.13 -35.77 -52.18
C PRO A 37 -9.00 -34.26 -52.44
N GLU A 38 -8.30 -33.63 -51.49
CA GLU A 38 -7.91 -32.22 -51.30
C GLU A 38 -7.91 -31.27 -52.52
N SER A 39 -8.53 -30.09 -52.35
CA SER A 39 -7.87 -28.77 -52.39
C SER A 39 -8.91 -27.65 -52.29
N THR A 40 -8.51 -26.51 -51.73
CA THR A 40 -9.31 -25.32 -51.35
C THR A 40 -10.14 -25.43 -50.06
N ARG A 41 -9.48 -25.62 -48.91
CA ARG A 41 -10.06 -25.26 -47.61
C ARG A 41 -9.38 -23.98 -47.11
N SER A 42 -10.08 -22.86 -47.23
CA SER A 42 -9.75 -21.57 -46.63
C SER A 42 -9.41 -21.73 -45.14
N PRO A 43 -8.57 -20.87 -44.53
CA PRO A 43 -8.25 -20.98 -43.11
C PRO A 43 -9.56 -20.94 -42.30
N SER A 44 -9.71 -21.92 -41.41
CA SER A 44 -10.89 -22.03 -40.55
C SER A 44 -11.11 -20.69 -39.82
N PRO A 45 -12.33 -20.14 -39.80
CA PRO A 45 -12.65 -19.00 -38.94
C PRO A 45 -12.39 -19.37 -37.47
N PRO A 46 -12.11 -18.38 -36.60
CA PRO A 46 -11.85 -18.62 -35.19
C PRO A 46 -13.01 -19.42 -34.60
N ALA A 47 -12.69 -20.44 -33.81
CA ALA A 47 -13.66 -21.34 -33.21
C ALA A 47 -14.76 -20.52 -32.53
N SER A 48 -15.97 -20.59 -33.07
CA SER A 48 -17.15 -20.02 -32.42
C SER A 48 -17.26 -20.63 -31.02
N PRO A 49 -17.62 -19.85 -29.99
CA PRO A 49 -17.75 -20.38 -28.64
C PRO A 49 -18.72 -21.56 -28.68
N ASP A 50 -18.29 -22.68 -28.10
CA ASP A 50 -19.06 -23.91 -28.10
C ASP A 50 -20.40 -23.65 -27.40
N VAL A 51 -21.46 -23.57 -28.21
CA VAL A 51 -22.83 -23.25 -27.79
C VAL A 51 -23.30 -24.24 -26.71
N ALA A 52 -22.76 -25.45 -26.70
CA ALA A 52 -22.99 -26.43 -25.64
C ALA A 52 -22.53 -25.93 -24.26
N LYS A 53 -21.38 -25.25 -24.16
CA LYS A 53 -20.87 -24.71 -22.88
C LYS A 53 -21.71 -23.54 -22.37
N LEU A 54 -22.29 -22.75 -23.28
CA LEU A 54 -23.18 -21.64 -22.94
C LEU A 54 -24.52 -22.14 -22.35
N HIS A 55 -25.12 -23.18 -22.93
CA HIS A 55 -26.46 -23.65 -22.54
C HIS A 55 -26.46 -24.86 -21.60
N LEU A 56 -25.36 -25.60 -21.48
CA LEU A 56 -25.17 -26.70 -20.53
C LEU A 56 -24.51 -26.23 -19.23
N SER A 57 -24.63 -24.95 -18.89
CA SER A 57 -24.31 -24.38 -17.57
C SER A 57 -25.40 -24.73 -16.54
N GLY A 58 -25.96 -25.93 -16.65
CA GLY A 58 -26.98 -26.50 -15.77
C GLY A 58 -26.37 -26.83 -14.43
N ARG A 59 -26.25 -25.79 -13.59
CA ARG A 59 -26.18 -25.79 -12.12
C ARG A 59 -25.84 -27.19 -11.54
N ASN A 60 -24.53 -27.47 -11.51
CA ASN A 60 -23.87 -28.67 -10.98
C ASN A 60 -23.51 -29.80 -11.97
N TYR A 61 -23.46 -29.55 -13.28
CA TYR A 61 -22.90 -30.47 -14.29
C TYR A 61 -21.53 -30.00 -14.78
N ASP A 62 -20.56 -30.91 -14.84
CA ASP A 62 -19.28 -30.70 -15.52
C ASP A 62 -19.31 -31.35 -16.92
N ALA A 63 -19.09 -30.52 -17.94
CA ALA A 63 -19.09 -30.95 -19.33
C ALA A 63 -17.85 -31.81 -19.69
N GLU A 64 -16.75 -31.66 -18.95
CA GLU A 64 -15.51 -32.42 -19.19
C GLU A 64 -15.61 -33.83 -18.60
N ALA A 65 -15.98 -33.94 -17.31
CA ALA A 65 -16.22 -35.23 -16.66
C ALA A 65 -17.56 -35.88 -17.06
N LYS A 66 -18.43 -35.16 -17.78
CA LYS A 66 -19.80 -35.58 -18.14
C LYS A 66 -20.62 -36.05 -16.93
N GLY A 67 -20.38 -35.45 -15.77
CA GLY A 67 -20.91 -35.91 -14.48
C GLY A 67 -21.28 -34.76 -13.54
N PRO A 68 -21.78 -35.09 -12.34
CA PRO A 68 -22.06 -34.10 -11.32
C PRO A 68 -20.75 -33.44 -10.85
N LYS A 69 -20.75 -32.10 -10.75
CA LYS A 69 -19.63 -31.35 -10.19
C LYS A 69 -19.54 -31.62 -8.68
N LEU A 70 -18.41 -32.17 -8.24
CA LEU A 70 -18.18 -32.47 -6.83
C LEU A 70 -17.82 -31.19 -6.08
N GLY A 71 -18.54 -30.91 -4.99
CA GLY A 71 -18.33 -29.70 -4.18
C GLY A 71 -16.98 -29.64 -3.46
N PHE A 72 -16.23 -30.76 -3.42
CA PHE A 72 -14.87 -30.81 -2.90
C PHE A 72 -13.85 -30.19 -3.87
N GLU A 73 -13.94 -30.53 -5.16
CA GLU A 73 -13.01 -30.04 -6.18
C GLU A 73 -13.34 -28.61 -6.61
N ALA A 74 -14.62 -28.23 -6.53
CA ALA A 74 -15.05 -26.90 -6.91
C ALA A 74 -16.00 -26.32 -5.86
N PRO A 75 -15.44 -25.85 -4.74
CA PRO A 75 -16.22 -25.22 -3.69
C PRO A 75 -16.92 -23.97 -4.28
N PRO A 76 -18.16 -23.68 -3.84
CA PRO A 76 -18.91 -22.51 -4.32
C PRO A 76 -18.17 -21.18 -4.15
N THR A 77 -17.17 -21.11 -3.28
CA THR A 77 -16.33 -19.94 -3.03
C THR A 77 -15.28 -19.66 -4.11
N LEU A 78 -14.85 -20.67 -4.89
CA LEU A 78 -13.78 -20.51 -5.89
C LEU A 78 -14.28 -19.82 -7.17
N ALA A 79 -15.52 -20.08 -7.56
CA ALA A 79 -16.12 -19.51 -8.77
C ALA A 79 -16.74 -18.12 -8.55
N LEU A 80 -16.63 -17.55 -7.35
CA LEU A 80 -17.15 -16.22 -7.04
C LEU A 80 -16.06 -15.19 -7.34
N GLU A 81 -16.30 -14.37 -8.37
CA GLU A 81 -15.48 -13.19 -8.66
C GLU A 81 -15.64 -12.08 -7.60
N LYS A 82 -16.75 -12.13 -6.85
CA LYS A 82 -17.09 -11.17 -5.79
C LYS A 82 -16.81 -11.79 -4.42
N PRO A 83 -16.31 -11.00 -3.46
CA PRO A 83 -16.08 -11.50 -2.10
C PRO A 83 -17.39 -12.01 -1.49
N THR A 84 -17.25 -12.98 -0.59
CA THR A 84 -18.40 -13.52 0.15
C THR A 84 -18.96 -12.45 1.09
N LEU A 85 -20.25 -12.54 1.42
CA LEU A 85 -20.89 -11.61 2.36
C LEU A 85 -20.19 -11.61 3.73
N GLU A 86 -19.69 -12.77 4.16
CA GLU A 86 -18.92 -12.90 5.41
C GLU A 86 -17.61 -12.11 5.38
N GLN A 87 -16.88 -12.15 4.24
CA GLN A 87 -15.66 -11.37 4.06
C GLN A 87 -15.95 -9.86 4.05
N GLN A 88 -17.00 -9.44 3.36
CA GLN A 88 -17.42 -8.05 3.35
C GLN A 88 -17.84 -7.57 4.75
N ALA A 89 -18.53 -8.42 5.51
CA ALA A 89 -18.91 -8.10 6.88
C ALA A 89 -17.67 -7.96 7.80
N ALA A 90 -16.67 -8.84 7.63
CA ALA A 90 -15.42 -8.76 8.37
C ALA A 90 -14.62 -7.48 8.05
N GLU A 91 -14.54 -7.09 6.78
CA GLU A 91 -13.91 -5.82 6.36
C GLU A 91 -14.59 -4.61 7.02
N VAL A 92 -15.93 -4.58 7.01
CA VAL A 92 -16.71 -3.50 7.64
C VAL A 92 -16.52 -3.49 9.16
N GLU A 93 -16.44 -4.64 9.81
CA GLU A 93 -16.17 -4.74 11.24
C GLU A 93 -14.78 -4.14 11.59
N GLU A 94 -13.76 -4.47 10.81
CA GLU A 94 -12.41 -3.92 11.01
C GLU A 94 -12.35 -2.41 10.80
N GLU A 95 -13.06 -1.89 9.79
CA GLU A 95 -13.17 -0.45 9.54
C GLU A 95 -13.85 0.27 10.70
N ILE A 96 -14.97 -0.26 11.18
CA ILE A 96 -15.71 0.30 12.33
C ILE A 96 -14.84 0.27 13.57
N ARG A 97 -14.11 -0.82 13.82
CA ARG A 97 -13.22 -0.93 14.99
C ARG A 97 -12.10 0.10 14.95
N LYS A 98 -11.42 0.24 13.80
CA LYS A 98 -10.36 1.26 13.62
C LYS A 98 -10.91 2.66 13.84
N LYS A 99 -12.08 2.95 13.29
CA LYS A 99 -12.71 4.26 13.44
C LYS A 99 -13.12 4.55 14.88
N ALA A 100 -13.64 3.55 15.60
CA ALA A 100 -13.93 3.68 17.02
C ALA A 100 -12.66 3.91 17.85
N GLU A 101 -11.55 3.22 17.55
CA GLU A 101 -10.26 3.44 18.20
C GLU A 101 -9.74 4.87 17.96
N GLU A 102 -9.86 5.40 16.74
CA GLU A 102 -9.51 6.79 16.40
C GLU A 102 -10.40 7.80 17.14
N ASP A 103 -11.72 7.61 17.09
CA ASP A 103 -12.68 8.47 17.76
C ASP A 103 -12.47 8.45 19.28
N GLU A 104 -12.11 7.31 19.90
CA GLU A 104 -11.74 7.23 21.32
C GLU A 104 -10.45 8.00 21.67
N GLN A 105 -9.50 8.14 20.72
CA GLN A 105 -8.33 8.99 20.93
C GLN A 105 -8.70 10.48 20.90
N ASP A 106 -9.65 10.86 20.05
CA ASP A 106 -10.13 12.23 19.88
C ASP A 106 -11.15 12.62 20.96
N ASP A 107 -11.94 11.65 21.46
CA ASP A 107 -12.89 11.75 22.57
C ASP A 107 -12.21 11.72 23.94
N LYS A 108 -10.87 11.73 24.00
CA LYS A 108 -10.13 12.15 25.19
C LYS A 108 -10.60 13.55 25.56
N GLY A 109 -11.55 13.58 26.49
CA GLY A 109 -12.46 14.67 26.77
C GLY A 109 -11.89 16.05 26.49
N VAL A 110 -12.63 16.82 25.68
CA VAL A 110 -12.32 18.20 25.32
C VAL A 110 -11.80 18.95 26.54
N ASP A 111 -10.49 19.25 26.52
CA ASP A 111 -9.81 19.86 27.64
C ASP A 111 -10.41 21.25 27.91
N LEU A 112 -11.17 21.34 29.00
CA LEU A 112 -11.90 22.54 29.41
C LEU A 112 -10.96 23.74 29.58
N PHE A 113 -9.66 23.53 29.84
CA PHE A 113 -8.67 24.60 29.94
C PHE A 113 -8.21 25.12 28.57
N LYS A 114 -8.32 24.32 27.50
CA LYS A 114 -8.05 24.78 26.12
C LYS A 114 -9.20 25.63 25.58
N LEU A 115 -10.44 25.32 25.95
CA LEU A 115 -11.64 26.04 25.54
C LEU A 115 -11.88 27.36 26.30
N GLN A 116 -11.14 27.63 27.39
CA GLN A 116 -11.24 28.90 28.10
C GLN A 116 -10.92 30.08 27.17
N PRO A 117 -11.63 31.22 27.31
CA PRO A 117 -11.35 32.42 26.54
C PRO A 117 -9.91 32.86 26.78
N LYS A 118 -9.13 32.96 25.70
CA LYS A 118 -7.72 33.35 25.78
C LYS A 118 -7.59 34.85 26.07
N LYS A 119 -6.39 35.27 26.50
CA LYS A 119 -6.06 36.69 26.70
C LYS A 119 -6.21 37.46 25.36
N PRO A 120 -6.63 38.74 25.37
CA PRO A 120 -6.77 39.53 24.13
C PRO A 120 -5.47 39.61 23.29
N ASN A 121 -4.30 39.60 23.94
CA ASN A 121 -2.99 39.64 23.30
C ASN A 121 -2.44 38.23 22.95
N TRP A 122 -3.22 37.16 23.10
CA TRP A 122 -2.76 35.80 22.78
C TRP A 122 -2.34 35.67 21.32
N ASP A 123 -3.19 36.16 20.42
CA ASP A 123 -2.98 35.98 18.98
C ASP A 123 -1.82 36.86 18.48
N LEU A 124 -1.75 38.10 18.95
CA LEU A 124 -0.63 38.99 18.64
C LEU A 124 0.71 38.42 19.13
N LYS A 125 0.75 37.78 20.30
CA LYS A 125 1.95 37.06 20.76
C LYS A 125 2.31 35.91 19.82
N ARG A 126 1.34 35.07 19.44
CA ARG A 126 1.57 33.93 18.53
C ARG A 126 2.12 34.38 17.17
N ASP A 127 1.57 35.44 16.60
CA ASP A 127 2.01 35.95 15.30
C ASP A 127 3.37 36.67 15.38
N LEU A 128 3.66 37.30 16.52
CA LEU A 128 4.96 37.89 16.79
C LEU A 128 6.03 36.81 17.02
N GLU A 129 5.69 35.73 17.72
CA GLU A 129 6.57 34.57 17.98
C GLU A 129 7.05 33.95 16.66
N LYS A 130 6.14 33.70 15.72
CA LYS A 130 6.49 33.17 14.38
C LYS A 130 7.46 34.07 13.62
N LYS A 131 7.31 35.40 13.75
CA LYS A 131 8.21 36.36 13.10
C LYS A 131 9.57 36.42 13.81
N LEU A 132 9.56 36.29 15.14
CA LEU A 132 10.78 36.26 15.94
C LEU A 132 11.55 34.96 15.79
N GLU A 133 10.93 33.83 15.48
CA GLU A 133 11.61 32.53 15.34
C GLU A 133 12.82 32.60 14.39
N ILE A 134 12.63 33.17 13.19
CA ILE A 134 13.70 33.32 12.21
C ILE A 134 14.76 34.34 12.67
N LEU A 135 14.36 35.34 13.45
CA LEU A 135 15.27 36.35 13.99
C LEU A 135 16.08 35.78 15.17
N ASN A 136 15.46 34.96 16.02
CA ASN A 136 16.07 34.32 17.18
C ASN A 136 17.20 33.41 16.72
N VAL A 137 16.99 32.58 15.69
CA VAL A 137 18.06 31.74 15.12
C VAL A 137 19.26 32.59 14.66
N ARG A 138 19.03 33.72 13.98
CA ARG A 138 20.12 34.62 13.57
C ARG A 138 20.79 35.31 14.74
N THR A 139 20.01 35.67 15.76
CA THR A 139 20.48 36.33 16.97
C THR A 139 21.34 35.37 17.78
N GLU A 140 20.91 34.14 18.00
CA GLU A 140 21.67 33.07 18.65
C GLU A 140 22.97 32.76 17.90
N ASN A 141 22.92 32.63 16.57
CA ASN A 141 24.13 32.48 15.76
C ASN A 141 25.09 33.66 15.89
N SER A 142 24.56 34.89 15.97
CA SER A 142 25.37 36.10 16.15
C SER A 142 25.99 36.15 17.55
N ILE A 143 25.21 35.78 18.59
CA ILE A 143 25.69 35.63 19.96
C ILE A 143 26.82 34.59 20.01
N ALA A 144 26.63 33.42 19.38
CA ALA A 144 27.65 32.38 19.32
C ALA A 144 28.95 32.86 18.66
N ARG A 145 28.86 33.64 17.56
CA ARG A 145 30.02 34.26 16.91
C ARG A 145 30.73 35.26 17.83
N LEU A 146 29.98 36.15 18.48
CA LEU A 146 30.54 37.14 19.40
C LEU A 146 31.23 36.47 20.60
N VAL A 147 30.64 35.39 21.13
CA VAL A 147 31.24 34.61 22.22
C VAL A 147 32.54 33.94 21.74
N ARG A 148 32.54 33.34 20.55
CA ARG A 148 33.75 32.74 19.96
C ARG A 148 34.86 33.78 19.79
N GLU A 149 34.56 34.93 19.19
CA GLU A 149 35.53 36.03 19.02
C GLU A 149 36.07 36.53 20.36
N ARG A 150 35.21 36.67 21.38
CA ARG A 150 35.65 37.07 22.73
C ARG A 150 36.59 36.05 23.35
N ILE A 151 36.29 34.75 23.24
CA ILE A 151 37.14 33.68 23.77
C ILE A 151 38.47 33.65 23.02
N GLU A 152 38.47 33.70 21.69
CA GLU A 152 39.69 33.73 20.88
C GLU A 152 40.56 34.95 21.19
N ASN A 153 39.96 36.13 21.36
CA ASN A 153 40.68 37.34 21.73
C ASN A 153 41.26 37.23 23.15
N ALA A 154 40.52 36.68 24.11
CA ALA A 154 41.03 36.41 25.45
C ALA A 154 42.22 35.42 25.42
N GLN A 155 42.12 34.35 24.64
CA GLN A 155 43.21 33.37 24.44
C GLN A 155 44.43 34.00 23.76
N LYS A 156 44.25 34.82 22.71
CA LYS A 156 45.34 35.55 22.04
C LYS A 156 46.05 36.49 23.01
N VAL A 157 45.30 37.25 23.81
CA VAL A 157 45.88 38.15 24.83
C VAL A 157 46.63 37.35 25.90
N ALA A 158 46.08 36.24 26.37
CA ALA A 158 46.77 35.35 27.31
C ALA A 158 48.07 34.80 26.72
N LYS A 159 48.05 34.32 25.46
CA LYS A 159 49.23 33.80 24.75
C LYS A 159 50.29 34.87 24.50
N LEU A 160 49.89 36.10 24.15
CA LEU A 160 50.81 37.24 24.00
C LEU A 160 51.43 37.65 25.34
N LYS A 161 50.68 37.58 26.44
CA LYS A 161 51.21 37.79 27.80
C LYS A 161 52.18 36.68 28.20
N ALA A 162 51.83 35.41 27.95
CA ALA A 162 52.70 34.26 28.21
C ALA A 162 54.00 34.32 27.38
N GLY A 163 53.93 34.73 26.10
CA GLY A 163 55.08 34.89 25.22
C GLY A 163 56.01 36.07 25.57
N LYS A 164 55.51 37.08 26.31
CA LYS A 164 56.29 38.23 26.79
C LYS A 164 56.74 38.09 28.24
N GLY A 165 56.30 37.02 28.93
CA GLY A 165 56.60 36.72 30.34
C GLY A 165 57.56 35.55 30.55
N SER A 166 58.22 35.01 29.52
CA SER A 166 59.26 33.97 29.67
C SER A 166 60.64 34.54 30.03
N VAL A 167 60.64 35.48 30.98
CA VAL A 167 61.81 35.83 31.81
C VAL A 167 61.24 36.41 33.10
N ASN A 168 61.10 35.52 34.07
CA ASN A 168 60.84 35.73 35.50
C ASN A 168 59.42 35.50 36.02
N ALA A 169 59.43 34.73 37.10
CA ALA A 169 58.45 34.57 38.17
C ALA A 169 57.52 33.36 38.05
N SER A 170 57.77 32.45 38.98
CA SER A 170 56.96 31.30 39.36
C SER A 170 55.60 31.70 39.94
N GLU A 171 54.74 30.68 40.01
CA GLU A 171 53.81 30.41 41.11
C GLU A 171 52.40 31.04 41.02
N GLY A 172 51.44 30.16 40.68
CA GLY A 172 50.07 30.18 41.20
C GLY A 172 49.04 30.95 40.38
N GLY A 173 48.31 30.26 39.48
CA GLY A 173 47.02 30.80 39.03
C GLY A 173 46.39 30.30 37.72
N GLU A 174 46.98 29.38 36.96
CA GLU A 174 46.56 29.13 35.57
C GLU A 174 46.01 27.72 35.29
N GLU A 175 45.14 27.16 36.14
CA GLU A 175 44.54 25.84 35.87
C GLU A 175 43.13 25.91 35.24
N MET A 176 42.39 27.02 35.40
CA MET A 176 40.96 27.05 35.06
C MET A 176 40.63 27.38 33.58
N GLY A 177 41.63 27.76 32.77
CA GLY A 177 41.43 28.20 31.38
C GLY A 177 41.74 27.16 30.29
N MET A 178 42.48 26.10 30.63
CA MET A 178 42.87 25.03 29.69
C MET A 178 41.83 23.90 29.62
N GLU A 179 40.98 23.76 30.64
CA GLU A 179 40.05 22.64 30.78
C GLU A 179 39.00 22.58 29.65
N GLY A 180 38.50 23.72 29.17
CA GLY A 180 37.50 23.73 28.10
C GLY A 180 38.00 23.25 26.73
N VAL A 181 39.27 23.53 26.40
CA VAL A 181 39.88 23.04 25.15
C VAL A 181 40.22 21.56 25.27
N ALA A 182 40.73 21.14 26.43
CA ALA A 182 40.98 19.73 26.74
C ALA A 182 39.70 18.89 26.73
N LEU A 183 38.57 19.43 27.21
CA LEU A 183 37.27 18.76 27.18
C LEU A 183 36.77 18.55 25.74
N VAL A 184 36.91 19.57 24.88
CA VAL A 184 36.51 19.48 23.46
C VAL A 184 37.40 18.50 22.68
N GLU A 185 38.70 18.49 22.95
CA GLU A 185 39.61 17.48 22.37
C GLU A 185 39.32 16.07 22.89
N GLY A 186 38.97 15.93 24.18
CA GLY A 186 38.55 14.67 24.78
C GLY A 186 37.25 14.11 24.19
N VAL A 187 36.26 14.98 23.91
CA VAL A 187 35.01 14.58 23.25
C VAL A 187 35.26 14.12 21.80
N LYS A 188 36.10 14.83 21.05
CA LYS A 188 36.48 14.44 19.68
C LYS A 188 37.25 13.12 19.62
N LEU A 189 38.09 12.83 20.61
CA LEU A 189 38.78 11.55 20.70
C LEU A 189 37.81 10.41 20.97
N ARG A 190 36.84 10.61 21.87
CA ARG A 190 35.81 9.62 22.19
C ARG A 190 34.91 9.31 20.99
N GLU A 191 34.44 10.33 20.28
CA GLU A 191 33.61 10.17 19.08
C GLU A 191 34.35 9.37 17.99
N LYS A 192 35.66 9.60 17.85
CA LYS A 192 36.50 8.86 16.90
C LYS A 192 36.76 7.41 17.32
N GLU A 193 36.90 7.14 18.61
CA GLU A 193 37.02 5.78 19.13
C GLU A 193 35.72 4.98 18.92
N GLU A 194 34.56 5.60 19.18
CA GLU A 194 33.24 4.99 18.96
C GLU A 194 33.01 4.64 17.48
N GLU A 195 33.37 5.54 16.55
CA GLU A 195 33.29 5.25 15.10
C GLU A 195 34.23 4.11 14.65
N GLU A 196 35.42 3.99 15.26
CA GLU A 196 36.35 2.90 14.96
C GLU A 196 35.87 1.56 15.55
N GLU A 197 35.22 1.56 16.71
CA GLU A 197 34.60 0.39 17.31
C GLU A 197 33.40 -0.10 16.49
N GLU A 198 32.49 0.78 16.08
CA GLU A 198 31.36 0.42 15.20
C GLU A 198 31.84 -0.18 13.88
N ARG A 199 32.95 0.31 13.33
CA ARG A 199 33.53 -0.25 12.11
C ARG A 199 34.08 -1.66 12.33
N ARG A 200 34.69 -1.92 13.49
CA ARG A 200 35.18 -3.26 13.86
C ARG A 200 34.03 -4.23 14.11
N GLU A 201 33.00 -3.81 14.84
CA GLU A 201 31.82 -4.64 15.09
C GLU A 201 31.15 -5.06 13.77
N LYS A 202 31.07 -4.14 12.80
CA LYS A 202 30.53 -4.44 11.47
C LYS A 202 31.41 -5.40 10.65
N GLU A 203 32.73 -5.26 10.75
CA GLU A 203 33.69 -6.19 10.13
C GLU A 203 33.60 -7.59 10.77
N ASP A 204 33.34 -7.69 12.08
CA ASP A 204 33.15 -8.95 12.81
C ASP A 204 31.78 -9.62 12.53
N GLU A 205 30.70 -8.85 12.37
CA GLU A 205 29.37 -9.35 11.95
C GLU A 205 29.38 -9.92 10.53
N ASP A 206 30.14 -9.32 9.60
CA ASP A 206 30.26 -9.81 8.22
C ASP A 206 31.14 -11.08 8.10
N LEU A 207 31.92 -11.40 9.13
CA LEU A 207 32.80 -12.58 9.20
C LEU A 207 32.14 -13.81 9.87
N GLN A 208 30.95 -13.65 10.45
CA GLN A 208 30.21 -14.67 11.20
C GLN A 208 29.13 -15.38 10.36
#